data_AF-A0A2Z4J129-F1
#
_entry.id   AF-A0A2Z4J129-F1
#
_cell.length_a   1.000
_cell.length_b   1.000
_cell.length_c   1.000
_cell.angle_alpha   90.00
_cell.angle_beta   90.00
_cell.angle_gamma   90.00
#
_symmetry.space_group_name_H-M   'P 1'
#
loop_
_entity.id
_entity.type
_entity.pdbx_description
1 polymer ?
#
loop_
_entity_poly.entity_id
_entity_poly.type
_entity_poly.pdbx_seq_one_letter_code
_entity_poly.pdbx_strand_id
1 'polypeptide(L)' 'MNSPGQDYDSLFEAIKGLGTWWHHLDSTWIVKTTKTAVEVRDTLKGHIDSNDELLVVVLTGEGARAGLNDRGSKWLRDNL' A
#
# COMPACT_ATOMS: atom_id res chain seq x y z
N MET A 1 -6.53 -21.22 9.05
CA MET A 1 -7.90 -20.66 9.14
C MET A 1 -7.74 -19.17 8.96
N ASN A 2 -8.18 -18.64 7.82
CA ASN A 2 -8.14 -17.20 7.54
C ASN A 2 -9.43 -16.60 8.07
N SER A 3 -9.37 -15.95 9.24
CA SER A 3 -10.49 -15.20 9.76
C SER A 3 -10.51 -13.83 9.07
N PRO A 4 -11.59 -13.43 8.38
CA PRO A 4 -11.73 -12.07 7.88
C PRO A 4 -11.89 -11.15 9.08
N GLY A 5 -10.87 -10.33 9.36
CA GLY A 5 -10.85 -9.42 10.52
C GLY A 5 -9.67 -9.60 11.48
N GLN A 6 -8.53 -10.14 11.04
CA GLN A 6 -7.27 -9.81 11.73
C GLN A 6 -7.06 -8.30 11.62
N ASP A 7 -6.72 -7.67 12.74
CA ASP A 7 -6.70 -6.21 12.97
C ASP A 7 -5.59 -5.53 12.15
N TYR A 8 -5.77 -5.50 10.82
CA TYR A 8 -4.91 -4.78 9.89
C TYR A 8 -5.00 -3.26 10.08
N ASP A 9 -5.81 -2.77 11.01
CA ASP A 9 -5.83 -1.37 11.41
C ASP A 9 -4.41 -0.89 11.76
N SER A 10 -3.62 -1.69 12.49
CA SER A 10 -2.24 -1.33 12.80
C SER A 10 -1.35 -1.26 11.55
N LEU A 11 -1.53 -2.17 10.60
CA LEU A 11 -0.85 -2.17 9.31
C LEU A 11 -1.27 -0.97 8.46
N PHE A 12 -2.56 -0.67 8.40
CA PHE A 12 -3.11 0.44 7.63
C PHE A 12 -2.61 1.76 8.17
N GLU A 13 -2.59 1.96 9.48
CA GLU A 13 -2.01 3.16 10.09
C GLU A 13 -0.50 3.25 9.83
N ALA A 14 0.23 2.13 9.89
CA ALA A 14 1.64 2.10 9.53
C ALA A 14 1.89 2.50 8.06
N ILE A 15 1.08 1.99 7.12
CA ILE A 15 1.16 2.36 5.70
C ILE A 15 0.84 3.84 5.50
N LYS A 16 -0.24 4.34 6.13
CA LYS A 16 -0.61 5.77 6.05
C LYS A 16 0.49 6.68 6.60
N GLY A 17 1.22 6.22 7.62
CA GLY A 17 2.35 6.92 8.21
C GLY A 17 3.57 7.06 7.29
N LEU A 18 3.64 6.31 6.17
CA LEU A 18 4.76 6.39 5.23
C LEU A 18 4.77 7.66 4.38
N GLY A 19 3.65 8.39 4.30
CA GLY A 19 3.53 9.63 3.55
C GLY A 19 2.21 9.73 2.80
N THR A 20 2.24 10.21 1.55
CA THR A 20 1.05 10.25 0.70
C THR A 20 0.75 8.83 0.22
N TRP A 21 -0.50 8.40 0.31
CA TRP A 21 -0.90 7.04 -0.03
C TRP A 21 -2.20 7.00 -0.82
N TRP A 22 -2.41 5.89 -1.50
CA TRP A 22 -3.64 5.55 -2.19
C TRP A 22 -3.98 4.10 -1.96
N HIS A 23 -5.24 3.88 -1.61
CA HIS A 23 -5.81 2.57 -1.37
C HIS A 23 -7.24 2.56 -1.90
N HIS A 24 -7.42 1.90 -3.04
CA HIS A 24 -8.73 1.73 -3.67
C HIS A 24 -8.99 0.27 -4.07
N LEU A 25 -7.97 -0.58 -3.93
CA LEU A 25 -8.04 -2.02 -4.14
C LEU A 25 -7.88 -2.68 -2.77
N ASP A 26 -8.70 -3.68 -2.46
CA ASP A 26 -8.88 -4.23 -1.11
C ASP A 26 -7.58 -4.62 -0.39
N SER A 27 -6.53 -5.01 -1.11
CA SER A 27 -5.23 -5.40 -0.52
C SER A 27 -4.02 -4.77 -1.21
N THR A 28 -4.21 -3.68 -1.96
CA THR A 28 -3.10 -3.01 -2.66
C THR A 28 -3.02 -1.54 -2.28
N TRP A 29 -1.80 -1.12 -1.97
CA TRP A 29 -1.47 0.24 -1.58
C TRP A 29 -0.42 0.80 -2.52
N ILE A 30 -0.57 2.08 -2.86
CA ILE A 30 0.47 2.88 -3.49
C ILE A 30 0.89 3.94 -2.49
N VAL A 31 2.19 4.04 -2.22
CA VAL A 31 2.74 5.02 -1.28
C VAL A 31 3.82 5.85 -1.97
N LYS A 32 3.78 7.16 -1.75
CA LYS A 32 4.80 8.12 -2.15
C LYS A 32 5.64 8.46 -0.92
N THR A 33 6.87 7.97 -0.92
CA THR A 33 7.80 8.10 0.20
C THR A 33 9.23 8.21 -0.30
N THR A 34 10.12 8.80 0.49
CA THR A 34 11.57 8.82 0.21
C THR A 34 12.29 7.59 0.75
N LYS A 35 11.57 6.72 1.49
CA LYS A 35 12.10 5.45 2.00
C LYS A 35 12.30 4.45 0.86
N THR A 36 13.32 3.61 1.00
CA THR A 36 13.54 2.47 0.11
C THR A 36 12.49 1.37 0.34
N ALA A 37 12.31 0.47 -0.63
CA ALA A 37 11.40 -0.67 -0.48
C ALA A 37 11.76 -1.56 0.72
N VAL A 38 13.05 -1.70 1.04
CA VAL A 38 13.53 -2.46 2.20
C VAL A 38 13.10 -1.79 3.50
N GLU A 39 13.30 -0.48 3.64
CA GLU A 39 12.87 0.25 4.85
C GLU A 39 11.35 0.22 5.04
N VAL A 40 10.59 0.33 3.95
CA VAL A 40 9.13 0.19 4.00
C VAL A 40 8.75 -1.22 4.45
N ARG A 41 9.29 -2.27 3.81
CA ARG A 41 9.03 -3.66 4.21
C ARG A 41 9.34 -3.89 5.68
N ASP A 42 10.51 -3.46 6.15
CA ASP A 42 10.94 -3.71 7.53
C ASP A 42 10.08 -2.93 8.54
N THR A 43 9.60 -1.73 8.17
CA THR A 43 8.61 -0.98 8.96
C THR A 43 7.30 -1.75 9.07
N LEU A 44 6.76 -2.24 7.94
CA LEU A 44 5.46 -2.91 7.90
C LEU A 44 5.47 -4.34 8.45
N LYS A 45 6.63 -5.01 8.41
CA LYS A 45 6.79 -6.40 8.87
C LYS A 45 6.39 -6.61 10.33
N GLY A 46 6.52 -5.58 11.18
CA GLY A 46 6.08 -5.63 12.58
C GLY A 46 4.56 -5.59 12.77
N HIS A 47 3.80 -5.36 11.70
CA HIS A 47 2.34 -5.17 11.71
C HIS A 47 1.58 -6.24 10.91
N ILE A 48 2.27 -7.26 10.41
CA ILE A 48 1.66 -8.40 9.69
C ILE A 48 1.83 -9.68 10.51
N ASP A 49 0.91 -10.63 10.35
CA ASP A 49 1.00 -11.90 11.04
C ASP A 49 2.04 -12.83 10.38
N SER A 50 2.52 -13.83 11.12
CA SER A 50 3.57 -14.75 10.65
C SER A 50 3.18 -15.58 9.41
N ASN A 51 1.89 -15.68 9.12
CA ASN A 51 1.31 -16.38 7.99
C ASN A 51 0.92 -15.44 6.83
N ASP A 52 1.16 -14.14 6.95
CA ASP A 52 0.91 -13.16 5.90
C ASP A 52 2.12 -13.00 4.98
N GLU A 53 1.85 -12.60 3.74
CA GLU A 53 2.85 -12.30 2.73
C GLU A 53 2.86 -10.80 2.43
N LEU A 54 4.06 -10.19 2.39
CA LEU A 54 4.24 -8.78 2.09
C LEU A 54 5.25 -8.59 0.95
N LEU A 55 4.79 -7.95 -0.13
CA LEU A 55 5.63 -7.52 -1.25
C LEU A 55 5.68 -5.99 -1.30
N VAL A 56 6.90 -5.43 -1.36
CA VAL A 56 7.13 -4.00 -1.56
C VAL A 56 7.99 -3.80 -2.79
N VAL A 57 7.48 -3.05 -3.77
CA VAL A 57 8.15 -2.76 -5.04
C VAL A 57 8.18 -1.27 -5.30
N VAL A 58 9.26 -0.79 -5.93
CA VAL A 58 9.38 0.60 -6.36
C VAL A 58 8.77 0.75 -7.76
N LEU A 59 7.84 1.68 -7.92
CA LEU A 59 7.29 2.05 -9.23
C LEU A 59 8.25 3.02 -9.93
N THR A 60 8.83 2.61 -11.06
CA THR A 60 9.80 3.43 -11.84
C THR A 60 9.49 3.50 -13.34
N GLY A 61 8.36 2.90 -13.78
CA GLY A 61 8.05 2.71 -15.19
C GLY A 61 6.60 3.00 -15.54
N GLU A 62 6.06 2.23 -16.49
CA GLU A 62 4.71 2.39 -17.00
C GLU A 62 3.64 1.85 -16.05
N GLY A 63 2.48 2.49 -16.01
CA GLY A 63 1.30 2.02 -15.29
C GLY A 63 0.03 2.18 -16.13
N ALA A 64 -0.85 1.18 -16.07
CA ALA A 64 -2.15 1.18 -16.74
C ALA A 64 -3.28 0.96 -15.73
N ARG A 65 -4.47 1.50 -16.03
CA ARG A 65 -5.66 1.39 -15.17
C ARG A 65 -6.94 1.30 -16.00
N ALA A 66 -7.93 0.57 -15.50
CA ALA A 66 -9.27 0.51 -16.06
C ALA A 66 -10.31 0.42 -14.93
N GLY A 67 -11.49 1.01 -15.11
CA GLY A 67 -12.59 0.91 -14.13
C GLY A 67 -12.45 1.72 -12.83
N LEU A 68 -11.43 2.59 -12.72
CA LEU A 68 -11.27 3.47 -11.56
C LEU A 68 -12.22 4.68 -11.65
N ASN A 69 -12.86 5.02 -10.52
CA ASN A 69 -13.69 6.21 -10.43
C ASN A 69 -12.86 7.51 -10.59
N ASP A 70 -13.55 8.65 -10.73
CA ASP A 70 -12.90 9.95 -10.98
C ASP A 70 -11.92 10.35 -9.87
N ARG A 71 -12.26 10.04 -8.61
CA ARG A 71 -11.42 10.37 -7.46
C ARG A 71 -10.11 9.58 -7.47
N GLY A 72 -10.17 8.27 -7.73
CA GLY A 72 -9.00 7.41 -7.83
C GLY A 72 -8.14 7.77 -9.05
N SER A 73 -8.79 7.99 -10.19
CA SER A 73 -8.10 8.44 -11.41
C SER A 73 -7.40 9.79 -11.23
N LYS A 74 -8.00 10.74 -10.52
CA LYS A 74 -7.37 12.02 -10.21
C LYS A 74 -6.17 11.86 -9.29
N TRP A 75 -6.30 11.09 -8.21
CA TRP A 75 -5.19 10.87 -7.28
C TRP A 75 -3.96 10.30 -8.00
N LEU A 76 -4.16 9.29 -8.85
CA LEU A 76 -3.05 8.66 -9.59
C LEU A 76 -2.36 9.64 -10.54
N ARG A 77 -3.10 10.53 -11.22
CA ARG A 77 -2.51 11.54 -12.10
C ARG A 77 -1.70 12.61 -11.37
N ASP A 78 -2.05 12.91 -10.12
CA ASP A 78 -1.42 14.00 -9.37
C ASP A 78 -0.20 13.52 -8.55
N ASN A 79 -0.08 12.20 -8.32
CA ASN A 79 0.89 11.64 -7.38
C ASN A 79 1.92 10.70 -8.00
N LEU A 80 1.56 10.01 -9.09
CA LEU A 80 2.47 9.21 -9.93
C LEU A 80 2.95 10.06 -11.11
#